data_AF-A0A529N756-F1
#
_entry.id   AF-A0A529N756-F1
#
_cell.length_a   1.000
_cell.length_b   1.000
_cell.length_c   1.000
_cell.angle_alpha   90.00
_cell.angle_beta   90.00
_cell.angle_gamma   90.00
#
_symmetry.space_group_name_H-M   'P 1'
#
loop_
_entity.id
_entity.type
_entity.pdbx_description
1 polymer ?
#
loop_
_entity_poly.entity_id
_entity_poly.type
_entity_poly.pdbx_seq_one_letter_code
_entity_poly.pdbx_strand_id
1 'polypeptide(L)' 'ACTAANRFYIHECVYDAFANKLAARMSKMTVGNGLDPGVEIGSLVNEKTLNKVSELVADALSRNARLLTGGQRSAGP' A
#
# COMPACT_ATOMS: atom_id res chain seq x y z
N ALA A 1 -3.16 -4.39 -11.40
CA ALA A 1 -3.42 -5.54 -12.30
C ALA A 1 -4.75 -6.19 -11.91
N CYS A 2 -5.45 -6.84 -12.85
CA CYS A 2 -6.69 -7.57 -12.55
C CYS A 2 -6.50 -8.73 -11.56
N THR A 3 -5.28 -9.26 -11.49
CA THR A 3 -4.87 -10.37 -10.61
C THR A 3 -4.18 -9.90 -9.32
N ALA A 4 -4.10 -8.59 -9.06
CA ALA A 4 -3.52 -8.08 -7.83
C ALA A 4 -4.37 -8.55 -6.63
N ALA A 5 -3.71 -8.99 -5.56
CA ALA A 5 -4.39 -9.42 -4.36
C ALA A 5 -5.12 -8.25 -3.70
N ASN A 6 -6.46 -8.31 -3.64
CA ASN A 6 -7.28 -7.28 -2.99
C ASN A 6 -7.42 -7.51 -1.48
N ARG A 7 -7.30 -8.77 -1.02
CA ARG A 7 -7.49 -9.18 0.37
C ARG A 7 -6.54 -10.32 0.70
N PHE A 8 -5.84 -10.22 1.82
CA PHE A 8 -5.01 -11.29 2.36
C PHE A 8 -5.74 -11.90 3.57
N TYR A 9 -6.04 -13.20 3.51
CA TYR A 9 -6.55 -13.97 4.64
C TYR A 9 -5.40 -14.82 5.18
N ILE A 10 -5.00 -14.56 6.41
CA ILE A 10 -3.81 -15.16 7.02
C ILE A 10 -4.25 -15.93 8.25
N HIS A 11 -3.75 -17.15 8.39
CA HIS A 11 -4.00 -17.98 9.57
C HIS A 11 -3.48 -17.28 10.84
N GLU A 12 -4.24 -17.34 11.93
CA GLU A 12 -3.95 -16.59 13.17
C GLU A 12 -2.53 -16.86 13.70
N CYS A 13 -2.09 -18.12 13.66
CA CYS A 13 -0.76 -18.53 14.14
C CYS A 13 0.42 -17.84 13.45
N VAL A 14 0.23 -17.24 12.28
CA VAL A 14 1.29 -16.56 11.53
C VAL A 14 0.94 -15.12 11.16
N TYR A 15 -0.20 -14.60 11.63
CA TYR A 15 -0.71 -13.28 11.25
C TYR A 15 0.32 -12.16 11.52
N ASP A 16 0.80 -12.06 12.77
CA ASP A 16 1.70 -10.96 13.15
C ASP A 16 3.05 -11.06 12.43
N ALA A 17 3.60 -12.27 12.31
CA ALA A 17 4.85 -12.49 11.61
C ALA A 17 4.75 -12.14 10.12
N PHE A 18 3.64 -12.50 9.48
CA PHE A 18 3.38 -12.16 8.08
C PHE A 18 3.19 -10.65 7.90
N ALA A 19 2.32 -10.03 8.70
CA ALA A 19 1.99 -8.61 8.61
C ALA A 19 3.24 -7.74 8.79
N ASN A 20 4.10 -8.06 9.77
CA ASN A 20 5.33 -7.33 10.02
C ASN A 20 6.35 -7.49 8.88
N LYS A 21 6.53 -8.72 8.35
CA LYS A 21 7.44 -8.96 7.22
C LYS A 21 6.98 -8.25 5.95
N LEU A 22 5.67 -8.29 5.67
CA LEU A 22 5.09 -7.59 4.52
C LEU A 22 5.29 -6.08 4.66
N ALA A 23 4.91 -5.50 5.81
CA ALA A 23 5.08 -4.07 6.07
C ALA A 23 6.55 -3.63 5.91
N ALA A 24 7.51 -4.40 6.44
CA ALA A 24 8.94 -4.11 6.35
C ALA A 24 9.48 -4.18 4.91
N ARG A 25 8.94 -5.05 4.04
CA ARG A 25 9.32 -5.07 2.61
C ARG A 25 8.70 -3.91 1.85
N MET A 26 7.43 -3.61 2.11
CA MET A 26 6.70 -2.52 1.46
C MET A 26 7.27 -1.14 1.83
N SER A 27 7.69 -0.94 3.08
CA SER A 27 8.28 0.33 3.55
C SER A 27 9.64 0.65 2.90
N LYS A 28 10.28 -0.33 2.28
CA LYS A 28 11.57 -0.18 1.59
C LYS A 28 11.42 0.07 0.09
N MET A 29 10.19 0.07 -0.43
CA MET A 29 9.96 0.27 -1.85
C MET A 29 10.21 1.73 -2.24
N THR A 30 10.95 1.93 -3.33
CA THR A 30 11.23 3.27 -3.85
C THR A 30 10.09 3.72 -4.76
N VAL A 31 9.40 4.80 -4.38
CA VAL A 31 8.32 5.43 -5.16
C VAL A 31 8.89 6.63 -5.91
N GLY A 32 8.61 6.76 -7.21
CA GLY A 32 9.15 7.87 -8.02
C GLY A 32 8.68 7.86 -9.48
N ASN A 33 9.38 8.62 -10.32
CA ASN A 33 9.16 8.58 -11.77
C ASN A 33 9.60 7.22 -12.31
N GLY A 34 8.73 6.54 -13.06
CA GLY A 34 9.00 5.20 -13.58
C GLY A 34 10.15 5.12 -14.59
N LEU A 35 10.68 6.24 -15.05
CA LEU A 35 11.86 6.30 -15.91
C LEU A 35 13.19 6.39 -15.12
N ASP A 36 13.13 6.70 -13.83
CA ASP A 36 14.33 6.88 -13.00
C ASP A 36 14.89 5.52 -12.56
N PRO A 37 16.22 5.30 -12.66
CA PRO A 37 16.84 4.06 -12.20
C PRO A 37 16.59 3.80 -10.72
N GLY A 38 16.15 2.58 -10.38
CA GLY A 38 15.92 2.16 -9.00
C GLY A 38 14.52 2.46 -8.44
N VAL A 39 13.67 3.15 -9.19
CA VAL A 39 12.25 3.28 -8.83
C VAL A 39 11.54 1.91 -9.00
N GLU A 40 10.88 1.46 -7.94
CA GLU A 40 10.13 0.19 -7.92
C GLU A 40 8.63 0.44 -8.15
N ILE A 41 8.10 1.59 -7.72
CA ILE A 41 6.68 1.93 -7.78
C ILE A 41 6.49 3.30 -8.45
N GLY A 42 5.72 3.32 -9.55
CA GLY A 42 5.30 4.55 -10.23
C GLY A 42 4.01 5.14 -9.66
N SER A 43 3.54 6.22 -10.28
CA SER A 43 2.27 6.88 -9.92
C SER A 43 1.04 6.03 -10.28
N LEU A 44 -0.09 6.37 -9.66
CA LEU A 44 -1.39 5.87 -10.11
C LEU A 44 -1.82 6.59 -11.39
N VAL A 45 -2.63 5.92 -12.20
CA VAL A 45 -3.02 6.38 -13.55
C VAL A 45 -3.76 7.72 -13.58
N ASN A 46 -4.50 8.08 -12.54
CA ASN A 46 -5.24 9.34 -12.44
C ASN A 46 -5.68 9.65 -11.00
N GLU A 47 -6.12 10.88 -10.78
CA GLU A 47 -6.62 11.38 -9.50
C GLU A 47 -7.81 10.58 -8.96
N LYS A 48 -8.75 10.18 -9.84
CA LYS A 48 -9.91 9.36 -9.43
C LYS A 48 -9.49 8.04 -8.78
N THR A 49 -8.45 7.40 -9.31
CA THR A 49 -7.88 6.16 -8.75
C THR A 49 -7.18 6.43 -7.43
N LEU A 50 -6.44 7.54 -7.33
CA LEU A 50 -5.81 7.98 -6.08
C LEU A 50 -6.85 8.26 -4.98
N ASN A 51 -7.94 8.95 -5.30
CA ASN A 51 -9.05 9.22 -4.38
C ASN A 51 -9.65 7.92 -3.86
N LYS A 52 -9.99 6.99 -4.77
CA LYS A 52 -10.54 5.68 -4.40
C LYS A 52 -9.64 4.90 -3.45
N VAL A 53 -8.33 4.85 -3.69
CA VAL A 53 -7.39 4.17 -2.80
C VAL A 53 -7.30 4.88 -1.44
N SER A 54 -7.30 6.21 -1.43
CA SER A 54 -7.27 7.02 -0.21
C SER A 54 -8.52 6.80 0.65
N GLU A 55 -9.70 6.73 0.02
CA GLU A 55 -10.98 6.42 0.67
C GLU A 55 -10.98 5.01 1.30
N LEU A 56 -10.43 4.00 0.60
CA LEU A 56 -10.33 2.64 1.15
C LEU A 56 -9.45 2.59 2.41
N VAL A 57 -8.35 3.36 2.43
CA VAL A 57 -7.50 3.46 3.62
C VAL A 57 -8.23 4.18 4.75
N ALA A 58 -8.89 5.31 4.45
CA ALA A 58 -9.66 6.07 5.44
C ALA A 58 -10.82 5.26 6.04
N ASP A 59 -11.57 4.52 5.23
CA ASP A 59 -12.63 3.61 5.69
C ASP A 59 -12.08 2.57 6.66
N ALA A 60 -10.99 1.87 6.28
CA ALA A 60 -10.37 0.86 7.13
C ALA A 60 -9.96 1.44 8.50
N LEU A 61 -9.32 2.61 8.51
CA LEU A 61 -8.92 3.30 9.73
C LEU A 61 -10.11 3.72 10.59
N SER A 62 -11.18 4.24 9.98
CA SER A 62 -12.43 4.60 10.68
C SER A 62 -13.09 3.40 11.36
N ARG A 63 -12.80 2.19 10.87
CA ARG A 63 -13.29 0.90 11.37
C ARG A 63 -12.27 0.20 12.27
N ASN A 64 -11.35 0.96 12.88
CA ASN A 64 -10.32 0.50 13.82
C ASN A 64 -9.22 -0.39 13.23
N ALA A 65 -9.00 -0.38 11.91
CA ALA A 65 -7.81 -1.01 11.35
C ALA A 65 -6.55 -0.23 11.78
N ARG A 66 -5.42 -0.94 11.88
CA ARG A 66 -4.11 -0.34 12.18
C ARG A 66 -3.29 -0.21 10.91
N LEU A 67 -2.80 0.99 10.62
CA LEU A 67 -1.85 1.22 9.54
C LEU A 67 -0.42 0.87 10.01
N LEU A 68 0.23 -0.08 9.34
CA LEU A 68 1.61 -0.49 9.67
C LEU A 68 2.67 0.29 8.88
N THR A 69 2.36 0.72 7.66
CA THR A 69 3.27 1.49 6.80
C THR A 69 2.51 2.16 5.65
N GLY A 70 3.04 3.24 5.08
CA GLY A 70 2.46 3.92 3.94
C GLY A 70 1.09 4.55 4.24
N GLY A 71 0.11 4.31 3.37
CA GLY A 71 -1.30 4.71 3.58
C GLY A 71 -1.58 6.22 3.50
N GLN A 72 -0.58 7.02 3.14
CA GLN A 72 -0.70 8.45 2.95
C GLN A 72 -0.41 8.78 1.50
N ARG A 73 -0.97 9.89 1.01
CA ARG A 73 -0.54 10.46 -0.27
C ARG A 73 0.92 10.86 -0.13
N SER A 74 1.77 10.24 -0.95
CA SER A 74 3.13 10.71 -1.14
C SER A 74 3.09 12.10 -1.76
N ALA A 75 3.91 13.02 -1.25
CA ALA A 75 4.28 14.23 -1.98
C ALA A 75 5.17 13.78 -3.15
N GLY A 76 4.55 13.38 -4.26
CA GLY A 76 5.25 13.34 -5.53
C GLY A 76 5.46 14.77 -6.06
N PRO A 77 6.23 14.96 -7.12
CA PRO A 77 5.96 16.11 -7.99
C PRO A 77 4.50 16.10 -8.47
#